data_AF-A0A0D0BR23-F1
#
_entry.id   AF-A0A0D0BR23-F1
#
_cell.length_a   1.000
_cell.length_b   1.000
_cell.length_c   1.000
_cell.angle_alpha   90.00
_cell.angle_beta   90.00
_cell.angle_gamma   90.00
#
_symmetry.space_group_name_H-M   'P 1'
#
loop_
_entity.id
_entity.type
_entity.pdbx_description
1 polymer ?
#
loop_
_entity_poly.entity_id
_entity_poly.type
_entity_poly.pdbx_seq_one_letter_code
_entity_poly.pdbx_strand_id
1 'polypeptide(L)'
;MLIGSTSRSQSNSDRHRRVRVTTMANPMPLSVPFMFFGICFGLWTALGVSAQQFVPASCNASLGFQWADNSLGQDPCQIATFLGQVCDSNYRIPAINSSESYFGPTPAQNNSCLCSSVEYILLSACGACQGGTYRTWTGYNQNCSTVYPMM
;
A
#
# COMPACT_ATOMS: atom_id res chain seq x y z
N MET A 1 -7.05 25.94 -60.09
CA MET A 1 -7.63 24.58 -60.14
C MET A 1 -8.23 24.31 -58.77
N LEU A 2 -9.55 24.43 -58.66
CA LEU A 2 -10.33 24.03 -57.48
C LEU A 2 -10.54 22.52 -57.56
N ILE A 3 -10.34 21.78 -56.46
CA ILE A 3 -11.31 20.80 -55.97
C ILE A 3 -11.08 20.61 -54.46
N GLY A 4 -12.11 20.86 -53.66
CA GLY A 4 -12.14 20.48 -52.25
C GLY A 4 -12.76 19.10 -52.06
N SER A 5 -12.50 18.50 -50.90
CA SER A 5 -13.38 17.50 -50.30
C SER A 5 -13.10 17.43 -48.80
N THR A 6 -14.03 17.98 -48.03
CA THR A 6 -14.24 17.75 -46.61
C THR A 6 -14.75 16.32 -46.39
N SER A 7 -14.19 15.59 -45.42
CA SER A 7 -14.92 14.58 -44.65
C SER A 7 -14.24 14.37 -43.30
N ARG A 8 -15.05 14.49 -42.25
CA ARG A 8 -14.76 14.48 -40.82
C ARG A 8 -14.91 13.03 -40.35
N SER A 9 -13.96 12.50 -39.58
CA SER A 9 -14.28 11.49 -38.57
C SER A 9 -13.25 11.48 -37.43
N GLN A 10 -13.81 11.53 -36.23
CA GLN A 10 -13.26 11.60 -34.87
C GLN A 10 -11.87 10.98 -34.57
N SER A 11 -11.05 11.81 -33.91
CA SER A 11 -10.40 11.60 -32.60
C SER A 11 -10.19 10.15 -32.12
N ASN A 12 -8.93 9.74 -31.94
CA ASN A 12 -8.57 8.53 -31.20
C ASN A 12 -7.62 8.88 -30.05
N SER A 13 -8.16 9.66 -29.11
CA SER A 13 -7.65 9.83 -27.75
C SER A 13 -8.60 9.09 -26.83
N ASP A 14 -8.25 7.86 -26.41
CA ASP A 14 -8.75 7.23 -25.18
C ASP A 14 -8.14 5.82 -25.00
N ARG A 15 -6.98 5.75 -24.35
CA ARG A 15 -6.45 4.49 -23.79
C ARG A 15 -6.56 4.49 -22.26
N HIS A 16 -7.73 4.90 -21.76
CA HIS A 16 -8.22 4.43 -20.45
C HIS A 16 -9.02 3.16 -20.66
N ARG A 17 -8.33 2.02 -20.69
CA ARG A 17 -8.98 0.72 -20.55
C ARG A 17 -9.55 0.64 -19.14
N ARG A 18 -10.82 1.05 -18.99
CA ARG A 18 -11.66 0.66 -17.85
C ARG A 18 -11.61 -0.86 -17.73
N VAL A 19 -10.84 -1.37 -16.77
CA VAL A 19 -11.02 -2.73 -16.27
C VAL A 19 -12.39 -2.72 -15.58
N ARG A 20 -13.44 -3.15 -16.28
CA ARG A 20 -14.68 -3.52 -15.60
C ARG A 20 -14.36 -4.76 -14.79
N VAL A 21 -14.29 -4.60 -13.47
CA VAL A 21 -14.49 -5.72 -12.56
C VAL A 21 -15.95 -6.11 -12.70
N THR A 22 -16.25 -7.02 -13.62
CA THR A 22 -17.51 -7.76 -13.60
C THR A 22 -17.48 -8.62 -12.35
N THR A 23 -18.19 -8.18 -11.33
CA THR A 23 -18.59 -9.02 -10.20
C THR A 23 -19.28 -10.26 -10.77
N MET A 24 -18.67 -11.43 -10.54
CA MET A 24 -19.35 -12.69 -10.78
C MET A 24 -20.43 -12.83 -9.70
N ALA A 25 -21.65 -12.41 -10.02
CA ALA A 25 -22.81 -12.76 -9.23
C ALA A 25 -23.03 -14.28 -9.39
N ASN A 26 -22.64 -15.05 -8.37
CA ASN A 26 -23.04 -16.44 -8.25
C ASN A 26 -24.56 -16.49 -8.02
N PRO A 27 -25.35 -17.20 -8.85
CA PRO A 27 -26.76 -17.41 -8.57
C PRO A 27 -26.89 -18.44 -7.43
N MET A 28 -27.41 -18.00 -6.28
CA MET A 28 -27.80 -18.92 -5.21
C MET A 28 -29.12 -19.62 -5.58
N PRO A 29 -29.28 -20.93 -5.32
CA PRO A 29 -30.48 -21.68 -5.67
C PRO A 29 -31.67 -21.28 -4.80
N LEU A 30 -32.78 -20.92 -5.46
CA LEU A 30 -34.08 -20.63 -4.87
C LEU A 30 -34.82 -21.94 -4.53
N SER A 31 -34.54 -22.53 -3.38
CA SER A 31 -35.48 -23.47 -2.75
C SER A 31 -35.14 -23.71 -1.27
N VAL A 32 -35.66 -22.87 -0.39
CA VAL A 32 -35.82 -23.23 1.03
C VAL A 32 -37.27 -22.91 1.40
N PRO A 33 -38.09 -23.90 1.79
CA PRO A 33 -39.51 -23.69 2.01
C PRO A 33 -39.73 -22.77 3.21
N PHE A 34 -40.66 -21.86 3.01
CA PHE A 34 -41.19 -20.97 4.04
C PHE A 34 -41.79 -21.75 5.20
N MET A 35 -41.69 -21.14 6.38
CA MET A 35 -42.45 -21.38 7.62
C MET A 35 -41.80 -22.32 8.63
N PHE A 36 -41.87 -21.87 9.89
CA PHE A 36 -41.34 -22.45 11.13
C PHE A 36 -39.89 -22.13 11.50
N PHE A 37 -39.59 -20.88 11.84
CA PHE A 37 -38.70 -20.51 12.98
C PHE A 37 -38.84 -19.01 13.31
N GLY A 38 -40.07 -18.60 13.65
CA GLY A 38 -40.46 -17.20 13.84
C GLY A 38 -40.05 -16.53 15.16
N ILE A 39 -39.04 -17.00 15.91
CA ILE A 39 -38.69 -16.37 17.22
C ILE A 39 -37.16 -16.17 17.46
N CYS A 40 -36.25 -16.62 16.59
CA CYS A 40 -34.79 -16.42 16.80
C CYS A 40 -34.12 -15.42 15.84
N PHE A 41 -34.81 -14.95 14.80
CA PHE A 41 -34.28 -13.98 13.83
C PHE A 41 -34.58 -12.51 14.17
N GLY A 42 -35.00 -12.23 15.41
CA GLY A 42 -35.32 -10.86 15.87
C GLY A 42 -34.18 -10.12 16.57
N LEU A 43 -32.99 -10.73 16.72
CA LEU A 43 -31.91 -10.18 17.55
C LEU A 43 -30.50 -10.34 16.95
N TRP A 44 -30.34 -10.32 15.62
CA TRP A 44 -29.04 -10.61 14.97
C TRP A 44 -28.72 -9.70 13.77
N THR A 45 -29.06 -8.42 13.82
CA THR A 45 -28.60 -7.47 12.79
C THR A 45 -28.11 -6.17 13.41
N ALA A 46 -26.79 -6.08 13.58
CA ALA A 46 -25.94 -4.90 13.28
C ALA A 46 -24.66 -4.90 14.14
N LEU A 47 -23.81 -5.92 14.01
CA LEU A 47 -22.39 -5.70 14.26
C LEU A 47 -21.81 -5.12 12.97
N GLY A 48 -21.66 -3.79 12.93
CA GLY A 48 -20.92 -3.13 11.85
C GLY A 48 -19.47 -3.58 11.92
N VAL A 49 -19.04 -4.41 10.98
CA VAL A 49 -17.62 -4.71 10.79
C VAL A 49 -16.99 -3.48 10.14
N SER A 50 -16.25 -2.69 10.92
CA SER A 50 -15.36 -1.67 10.34
C SER A 50 -14.15 -2.40 9.75
N ALA A 51 -14.07 -2.47 8.42
CA ALA A 51 -12.81 -2.79 7.78
C ALA A 51 -11.90 -1.57 7.94
N GLN A 52 -10.84 -1.68 8.76
CA GLN A 52 -9.81 -0.64 8.79
C GLN A 52 -9.11 -0.64 7.44
N GLN A 53 -9.26 0.45 6.70
CA GLN A 53 -8.64 0.60 5.38
C GLN A 53 -7.13 0.79 5.57
N PHE A 54 -6.34 -0.17 5.10
CA PHE A 54 -4.90 -0.01 4.98
C PHE A 54 -4.59 0.94 3.82
N VAL A 55 -3.83 2.00 4.10
CA VAL A 55 -3.31 2.93 3.09
C VAL A 55 -1.79 2.73 3.01
N PRO A 56 -1.25 2.28 1.86
CA PRO A 56 0.19 2.12 1.72
C PRO A 56 0.91 3.46 1.75
N ALA A 57 2.10 3.49 2.34
CA ALA A 57 2.98 4.65 2.31
C ALA A 57 3.41 4.98 0.87
N SER A 58 3.41 6.26 0.55
CA SER A 58 3.90 6.81 -0.71
C SER A 58 4.36 8.25 -0.49
N CYS A 59 5.32 8.72 -1.28
CA CYS A 59 5.85 10.06 -1.10
C CYS A 59 4.87 11.15 -1.56
N ASN A 60 4.82 12.26 -0.80
CA ASN A 60 4.06 13.44 -1.18
C ASN A 60 4.82 14.20 -2.27
N ALA A 61 4.27 14.22 -3.48
CA ALA A 61 4.86 14.88 -4.65
C ALA A 61 5.13 16.39 -4.42
N SER A 62 4.43 17.04 -3.49
CA SER A 62 4.60 18.46 -3.19
C SER A 62 5.85 18.77 -2.37
N LEU A 63 6.47 17.76 -1.75
CA LEU A 63 7.65 17.92 -0.88
C LEU A 63 8.99 17.76 -1.63
N GLY A 64 8.96 17.54 -2.95
CA GLY A 64 10.17 17.57 -3.77
C GLY A 64 11.13 16.39 -3.56
N PHE A 65 10.62 15.22 -3.16
CA PHE A 65 11.44 14.02 -2.89
C PHE A 65 11.80 13.19 -4.13
N GLN A 66 11.49 13.66 -5.34
CA GLN A 66 11.74 12.92 -6.59
C GLN A 66 13.23 12.62 -6.83
N TRP A 67 14.14 13.36 -6.17
CA TRP A 67 15.58 13.07 -6.21
C TRP A 67 15.94 11.72 -5.56
N ALA A 68 15.06 11.20 -4.70
CA ALA A 68 15.24 9.93 -3.97
C ALA A 68 14.57 8.75 -4.68
N ASP A 69 13.92 8.98 -5.82
CA ASP A 69 13.34 7.91 -6.62
C ASP A 69 14.45 7.11 -7.31
N ASN A 70 14.28 5.79 -7.42
CA ASN A 70 15.23 4.97 -8.16
C ASN A 70 15.01 5.09 -9.69
N SER A 71 15.87 4.43 -10.47
CA SER A 71 15.79 4.44 -11.95
C SER A 71 14.52 3.81 -12.53
N LEU A 72 13.72 3.12 -11.71
CA LEU A 72 12.42 2.56 -12.09
C LEU A 72 11.25 3.51 -11.73
N GLY A 73 11.55 4.70 -11.18
CA GLY A 73 10.54 5.66 -10.73
C GLY A 73 9.81 5.21 -9.47
N GLN A 74 10.45 4.37 -8.64
CA GLN A 74 9.88 3.93 -7.37
C GLN A 74 10.35 4.86 -6.27
N ASP A 75 9.42 5.30 -5.45
CA ASP A 75 9.72 6.18 -4.32
C ASP A 75 10.38 5.40 -3.15
N PRO A 76 11.02 6.09 -2.19
CA PRO A 76 11.62 5.44 -1.03
C PRO A 76 10.68 4.53 -0.22
N CYS A 77 9.39 4.83 -0.14
CA CYS A 77 8.41 4.01 0.59
C CYS A 77 8.14 2.69 -0.12
N GLN A 78 8.06 2.72 -1.46
CA GLN A 78 7.89 1.52 -2.27
C GLN A 78 9.12 0.63 -2.16
N ILE A 79 10.33 1.19 -2.26
CA ILE A 79 11.57 0.42 -2.18
C ILE A 79 11.75 -0.20 -0.79
N ALA A 80 11.49 0.56 0.29
CA ALA A 80 11.51 0.01 1.66
C ALA A 80 10.51 -1.14 1.81
N THR A 81 9.29 -0.99 1.28
CA THR A 81 8.29 -2.06 1.31
C THR A 81 8.77 -3.31 0.58
N PHE A 82 9.41 -3.16 -0.58
CA PHE A 82 9.96 -4.31 -1.31
C PHE A 82 11.12 -4.98 -0.58
N LEU A 83 12.01 -4.21 0.04
CA LEU A 83 13.13 -4.76 0.81
C LEU A 83 12.63 -5.56 2.02
N GLY A 84 11.67 -5.02 2.77
CA GLY A 84 11.02 -5.77 3.85
C GLY A 84 10.28 -7.02 3.35
N GLN A 85 9.69 -6.96 2.15
CA GLN A 85 9.00 -8.10 1.53
C GLN A 85 9.90 -9.27 1.15
N VAL A 86 11.20 -9.05 1.02
CA VAL A 86 12.18 -10.14 0.84
C VAL A 86 12.22 -11.05 2.06
N CYS A 87 12.06 -10.49 3.26
CA CYS A 87 12.04 -11.27 4.51
C CYS A 87 10.63 -11.72 4.91
N ASP A 88 9.61 -10.89 4.66
CA ASP A 88 8.21 -11.23 4.93
C ASP A 88 7.31 -10.68 3.83
N SER A 89 6.74 -11.55 3.00
CA SER A 89 5.82 -11.17 1.92
C SER A 89 4.61 -10.32 2.35
N ASN A 90 4.26 -10.35 3.65
CA ASN A 90 3.19 -9.56 4.24
C ASN A 90 3.68 -8.23 4.83
N TYR A 91 4.96 -7.90 4.73
CA TYR A 91 5.49 -6.63 5.17
C TYR A 91 4.84 -5.48 4.41
N ARG A 92 4.34 -4.50 5.17
CA ARG A 92 3.59 -3.35 4.67
C ARG A 92 3.97 -2.14 5.52
N ILE A 93 4.22 -1.02 4.85
CA ILE A 93 4.46 0.27 5.49
C ILE A 93 3.16 1.10 5.36
N PRO A 94 2.50 1.44 6.48
CA PRO A 94 1.30 2.27 6.44
C PRO A 94 1.67 3.74 6.21
N ALA A 95 0.79 4.49 5.56
CA ALA A 95 0.95 5.93 5.45
C ALA A 95 0.94 6.62 6.83
N ILE A 96 1.72 7.69 6.98
CA ILE A 96 1.85 8.44 8.23
C ILE A 96 1.51 9.92 8.06
N ASN A 97 1.17 10.58 9.16
CA ASN A 97 0.97 12.02 9.25
C ASN A 97 2.24 12.78 9.67
N SER A 98 2.16 14.11 9.69
CA SER A 98 3.32 14.99 9.95
C SER A 98 3.91 14.89 11.36
N SER A 99 3.19 14.31 12.32
CA SER A 99 3.64 14.13 13.71
C SER A 99 4.16 12.72 14.00
N GLU A 100 4.11 11.83 13.02
CA GLU A 100 4.46 10.42 13.16
C GLU A 100 5.87 10.13 12.62
N SER A 101 6.41 8.97 13.01
CA SER A 101 7.64 8.41 12.47
C SER A 101 7.55 6.89 12.50
N TYR A 102 8.27 6.24 11.60
CA TYR A 102 8.43 4.79 11.64
C TYR A 102 9.37 4.37 12.76
N PHE A 103 8.99 3.32 13.48
CA PHE A 103 9.82 2.67 14.47
C PHE A 103 10.70 1.61 13.82
N GLY A 104 11.78 1.27 14.50
CA GLY A 104 12.59 0.13 14.12
C GLY A 104 11.91 -1.20 14.42
N PRO A 105 12.56 -2.32 14.04
CA PRO A 105 11.99 -3.65 14.17
C PRO A 105 11.65 -3.98 15.62
N THR A 106 10.52 -4.65 15.83
CA THR A 106 10.21 -5.26 17.14
C THR A 106 11.12 -6.46 17.40
N PRO A 107 11.21 -6.99 18.63
CA PRO A 107 11.96 -8.22 18.89
C PRO A 107 11.51 -9.41 18.03
N ALA A 108 10.23 -9.46 17.65
CA ALA A 108 9.68 -10.51 16.77
C ALA A 108 10.01 -10.30 15.28
N GLN A 109 10.48 -9.12 14.89
CA GLN A 109 10.76 -8.72 13.51
C GLN A 109 12.25 -8.44 13.27
N ASN A 110 13.12 -8.65 14.27
CA ASN A 110 14.57 -8.50 14.11
C ASN A 110 15.11 -9.59 13.15
N ASN A 111 15.36 -9.20 11.90
CA ASN A 111 15.91 -10.05 10.86
C ASN A 111 16.90 -9.27 9.98
N SER A 112 17.63 -9.95 9.10
CA SER A 112 18.66 -9.34 8.25
C SER A 112 18.15 -8.26 7.29
N CYS A 113 16.88 -8.29 6.87
CA CYS A 113 16.33 -7.25 6.00
C CYS A 113 16.03 -5.98 6.80
N LEU A 114 15.30 -6.14 7.90
CA LEU A 114 14.81 -5.01 8.69
C LEU A 114 15.87 -4.44 9.63
N CYS A 115 16.83 -5.23 10.10
CA CYS A 115 17.97 -4.75 10.87
C CYS A 115 19.16 -4.43 9.97
N SER A 116 18.92 -3.61 8.94
CA SER A 116 19.93 -3.12 8.01
C SER A 116 19.95 -1.58 7.98
N SER A 117 21.14 -1.01 7.73
CA SER A 117 21.26 0.44 7.51
C SER A 117 20.52 0.88 6.24
N VAL A 118 20.41 0.01 5.24
CA VAL A 118 19.70 0.27 3.99
C VAL A 118 18.21 0.44 4.25
N GLU A 119 17.58 -0.48 4.97
CA GLU A 119 16.17 -0.36 5.34
C GLU A 119 15.92 0.89 6.19
N TYR A 120 16.80 1.17 7.16
CA TYR A 120 16.69 2.39 7.96
C TYR A 120 16.72 3.67 7.11
N ILE A 121 17.64 3.76 6.15
CA ILE A 121 17.75 4.95 5.28
C ILE A 121 16.50 5.09 4.42
N LEU A 122 16.02 4.01 3.81
CA LEU A 122 14.82 4.03 2.96
C LEU A 122 13.57 4.36 3.78
N LEU A 123 13.40 3.77 4.96
CA LEU A 123 12.26 4.01 5.85
C LEU A 123 12.28 5.43 6.42
N SER A 124 13.46 5.97 6.73
CA SER A 124 13.63 7.36 7.18
C SER A 124 13.30 8.35 6.05
N ALA A 125 13.78 8.08 4.84
CA ALA A 125 13.42 8.87 3.66
C ALA A 125 11.92 8.79 3.36
N CYS A 126 11.31 7.61 3.51
CA CYS A 126 9.86 7.41 3.38
C CYS A 126 9.07 8.25 4.39
N GLY A 127 9.50 8.29 5.65
CA GLY A 127 8.87 9.14 6.66
C GLY A 127 8.97 10.63 6.31
N ALA A 128 10.15 11.08 5.93
CA ALA A 128 10.41 12.46 5.55
C ALA A 128 9.64 12.88 4.28
N CYS A 129 9.55 12.00 3.27
CA CYS A 129 8.86 12.31 2.02
C CYS A 129 7.33 12.34 2.15
N GLN A 130 6.76 11.76 3.21
CA GLN A 130 5.35 11.91 3.57
C GLN A 130 5.07 13.19 4.37
N GLY A 131 6.13 13.91 4.77
CA GLY A 131 6.03 15.10 5.63
C GLY A 131 6.02 14.77 7.12
N GLY A 132 6.31 13.52 7.49
CA GLY A 132 6.51 13.08 8.86
C GLY A 132 7.92 13.36 9.38
N THR A 133 8.24 12.74 10.50
CA THR A 133 9.58 12.78 11.12
C THR A 133 10.31 11.44 10.92
N TYR A 134 11.61 11.42 11.18
CA TYR A 134 12.42 10.21 11.16
C TYR A 134 13.09 9.99 12.52
N ARG A 135 13.35 8.72 12.85
CA ARG A 135 14.08 8.37 14.07
C ARG A 135 15.58 8.36 13.79
N THR A 136 16.37 8.56 14.84
CA THR A 136 17.81 8.36 14.76
C THR A 136 18.13 6.87 14.64
N TRP A 137 19.31 6.54 14.11
CA TRP A 137 19.78 5.16 14.00
C TRP A 137 19.75 4.43 15.34
N THR A 138 20.22 5.08 16.43
CA THR A 138 20.19 4.54 17.79
C THR A 138 18.77 4.20 18.27
N GLY A 139 17.77 4.99 17.85
CA GLY A 139 16.37 4.70 18.16
C GLY A 139 15.79 3.57 17.32
N TYR A 140 16.23 3.43 16.07
CA TYR A 140 15.80 2.38 15.14
C TYR A 140 16.39 1.02 15.50
N ASN A 141 17.70 0.96 15.79
CA ASN A 141 18.42 -0.29 15.93
C ASN A 141 18.35 -0.92 17.34
N GLN A 142 17.47 -0.44 18.23
CA GLN A 142 17.39 -0.88 19.62
C GLN A 142 17.21 -2.39 19.77
N ASN A 143 16.47 -3.03 18.86
CA ASN A 143 16.25 -4.48 18.86
C ASN A 143 17.17 -5.23 17.87
N CYS A 144 18.08 -4.53 17.19
CA CYS A 144 18.97 -5.08 16.16
C CYS A 144 20.34 -5.43 16.74
N SER A 145 20.41 -6.47 17.58
CA SER A 145 21.64 -6.90 18.25
C SER A 145 22.48 -7.89 17.45
N THR A 146 21.89 -8.51 16.41
CA THR A 146 22.57 -9.50 15.58
C THR A 146 23.32 -8.82 14.46
N VAL A 147 24.62 -9.12 14.33
CA VAL A 147 25.42 -8.71 13.18
C VAL A 147 25.23 -9.74 12.08
N TYR A 148 24.74 -9.32 10.92
CA TYR A 148 24.61 -10.17 9.74
C TYR A 148 25.83 -9.96 8.83
N PRO A 149 26.84 -10.85 8.84
CA PRO A 149 27.92 -10.77 7.87
C PRO A 149 27.36 -11.02 6.47
N MET A 150 27.75 -10.16 5.53
CA MET A 150 27.54 -10.39 4.10
C MET A 150 28.32 -11.65 3.71
N MET A 151 27.60 -12.72 3.40
CA MET A 151 28.14 -14.03 2.97
C MET A 151 28.40 -14.03 1.47
#